data_AF-A0A8S3WQ48-F1
#
_entry.id   AF-A0A8S3WQ48-F1
#
_cell.length_a   1.000
_cell.length_b   1.000
_cell.length_c   1.000
_cell.angle_alpha   90.00
_cell.angle_beta   90.00
_cell.angle_gamma   90.00
#
_symmetry.space_group_name_H-M   'P 1'
#
loop_
_entity.id
_entity.type
_entity.pdbx_description
1 polymer ?
#
loop_
_entity_poly.entity_id
_entity_poly.type
_entity_poly.pdbx_seq_one_letter_code
_entity_poly.pdbx_strand_id
1 'polypeptide(L)'
;MSLRSNYSSPIFGTGCELPKNVLPTYSDVMKYYVFVSVARCAEKGRQDLVQATCDIVATEVENIWKRASLPIVQHKTMVSKIRSYHDKHRVLLKSYQKSKDNENYKQKLQKFKEDCEVLFDIASCKCKSLSTCSCEKTRKIPKQEHEFLLDQRGERRMMIGSLDKKVTLKNMALSDRK
;
A
#
# COMPACT_ATOMS: atom_id res chain seq x y z
N MET A 1 13.90 30.71 15.65
CA MET A 1 14.69 29.81 14.77
C MET A 1 13.76 28.72 14.24
N SER A 2 13.83 28.46 12.93
CA SER A 2 12.80 27.82 12.10
C SER A 2 12.55 26.32 12.36
N LEU A 3 11.28 25.93 12.57
CA LEU A 3 10.83 24.53 12.72
C LEU A 3 10.38 23.87 11.39
N ARG A 4 10.78 24.41 10.23
CA ARG A 4 10.17 24.06 8.93
C ARG A 4 10.94 23.09 8.00
N SER A 5 12.02 22.42 8.42
CA SER A 5 12.89 21.73 7.43
C SER A 5 13.04 20.20 7.48
N ASN A 6 12.22 19.40 8.16
CA ASN A 6 12.56 17.97 8.40
C ASN A 6 11.48 16.91 8.11
N TYR A 7 10.63 17.05 7.09
CA TYR A 7 9.61 16.02 6.79
C TYR A 7 9.57 15.56 5.33
N SER A 8 10.73 15.61 4.69
CA SER A 8 10.97 15.04 3.36
C SER A 8 11.97 13.90 3.50
N SER A 9 11.57 12.71 3.07
CA SER A 9 12.51 11.59 2.89
C SER A 9 13.38 11.92 1.68
N PRO A 10 14.73 11.88 1.78
CA PRO A 10 15.60 12.02 0.61
C PRO A 10 15.32 10.99 -0.51
N ILE A 11 14.59 9.91 -0.17
CA ILE A 11 14.25 8.81 -1.07
C ILE A 11 12.82 8.96 -1.63
N PHE A 12 11.85 9.29 -0.79
CA PHE A 12 10.42 9.33 -1.15
C PHE A 12 9.82 10.73 -1.28
N GLY A 13 10.58 11.77 -0.92
CA GLY A 13 10.09 13.13 -0.84
C GLY A 13 9.15 13.35 0.34
N THR A 14 8.22 14.29 0.15
CA THR A 14 7.21 14.68 1.14
C THR A 14 6.11 13.62 1.26
N GLY A 15 5.65 13.35 2.49
CA GLY A 15 4.51 12.48 2.72
C GLY A 15 3.20 13.05 2.17
N CYS A 16 2.30 12.18 1.70
CA CYS A 16 0.99 12.56 1.14
C CYS A 16 -0.08 11.51 1.46
N GLU A 17 -1.35 11.87 1.28
CA GLU A 17 -2.47 10.93 1.38
C GLU A 17 -2.40 9.81 0.32
N LEU A 18 -3.06 8.68 0.59
CA LEU A 18 -3.20 7.59 -0.38
C LEU A 18 -4.12 7.98 -1.55
N PRO A 19 -3.89 7.41 -2.75
CA PRO A 19 -4.81 7.60 -3.86
C PRO A 19 -6.19 7.01 -3.54
N LYS A 20 -7.24 7.76 -3.90
CA LYS A 20 -8.62 7.35 -3.60
C LYS A 20 -9.23 6.41 -4.63
N ASN A 21 -8.76 6.44 -5.87
CA ASN A 21 -9.43 5.77 -7.00
C ASN A 21 -8.53 4.77 -7.75
N VAL A 22 -7.37 4.41 -7.21
CA VAL A 22 -6.50 3.36 -7.77
C VAL A 22 -5.90 2.55 -6.62
N LEU A 23 -5.47 1.32 -6.88
CA LEU A 23 -4.82 0.50 -5.83
C LEU A 23 -3.41 1.04 -5.57
N PRO A 24 -2.98 1.23 -4.31
CA PRO A 24 -1.71 1.90 -4.01
C PRO A 24 -0.47 1.07 -4.40
N THR A 25 0.60 1.76 -4.78
CA THR A 25 1.96 1.22 -4.93
C THR A 25 2.69 1.18 -3.58
N TYR A 26 3.87 0.55 -3.52
CA TYR A 26 4.72 0.69 -2.31
C TYR A 26 5.12 2.15 -2.05
N SER A 27 5.35 2.94 -3.11
CA SER A 27 5.66 4.38 -3.06
C SER A 27 4.53 5.14 -2.36
N ASP A 28 3.28 4.91 -2.77
CA ASP A 28 2.09 5.53 -2.16
C ASP A 28 1.97 5.16 -0.68
N VAL A 29 2.13 3.87 -0.36
CA VAL A 29 2.05 3.37 1.02
C VAL A 29 3.14 4.00 1.91
N MET A 30 4.37 4.14 1.41
CA MET A 30 5.46 4.75 2.18
C MET A 30 5.33 6.26 2.32
N LYS A 31 4.85 6.98 1.29
CA LYS A 31 4.53 8.41 1.41
C LYS A 31 3.42 8.64 2.43
N TYR A 32 2.40 7.78 2.45
CA TYR A 32 1.35 7.85 3.45
C TYR A 32 1.85 7.50 4.85
N TYR A 33 2.73 6.50 4.98
CA TYR A 33 3.39 6.21 6.25
C TYR A 33 4.11 7.45 6.81
N VAL A 34 4.86 8.17 5.97
CA VAL A 34 5.52 9.42 6.38
C VAL A 34 4.48 10.45 6.81
N PHE A 35 3.42 10.66 6.03
CA PHE A 35 2.33 11.58 6.38
C PHE A 35 1.72 11.29 7.76
N VAL A 36 1.36 10.02 8.02
CA VAL A 36 0.81 9.59 9.32
C VAL A 36 1.83 9.77 10.44
N SER A 37 3.10 9.40 10.22
CA SER A 37 4.14 9.50 11.26
C SER A 37 4.37 10.94 11.74
N VAL A 38 4.26 11.91 10.83
CA VAL A 38 4.44 13.34 11.13
C VAL A 38 3.27 13.87 11.95
N ALA A 39 2.04 13.58 11.52
CA ALA A 39 0.84 13.95 12.28
C ALA A 39 0.90 13.40 13.72
N ARG A 40 1.34 12.15 13.87
CA ARG A 40 1.49 11.51 15.19
C ARG A 40 2.60 12.12 16.06
N CYS A 41 3.72 12.50 15.46
CA CYS A 41 4.80 13.20 16.18
C CYS A 41 4.32 14.55 16.75
N ALA A 42 3.44 15.24 16.03
CA ALA A 42 2.85 16.50 16.48
C ALA A 42 1.91 16.30 17.69
N GLU A 43 1.20 15.17 17.74
CA GLU A 43 0.23 14.87 18.79
C GLU A 43 0.81 14.21 20.06
N LYS A 44 1.77 13.30 19.92
CA LYS A 44 2.18 12.38 21.00
C LYS A 44 3.66 12.44 21.40
N GLY A 45 4.43 13.38 20.86
CA GLY A 45 5.87 13.43 21.08
C GLY A 45 6.63 12.28 20.39
N ARG A 46 7.96 12.26 20.57
CA ARG A 46 8.90 11.44 19.78
C ARG A 46 9.06 10.01 20.32
N GLN A 47 7.95 9.30 20.58
CA GLN A 47 7.97 7.90 21.00
C GLN A 47 7.80 6.96 19.79
N ASP A 48 8.59 5.89 19.74
CA ASP A 48 8.60 4.93 18.62
C ASP A 48 7.24 4.24 18.48
N LEU A 49 6.47 4.72 17.50
CA LEU A 49 5.12 4.29 17.17
C LEU A 49 5.08 3.49 15.86
N VAL A 50 6.20 2.92 15.41
CA VAL A 50 6.27 2.19 14.11
C VAL A 50 5.12 1.20 13.95
N GLN A 51 4.82 0.41 14.99
CA GLN A 51 3.70 -0.55 14.96
C GLN A 51 2.36 0.16 14.73
N ALA A 52 2.02 1.15 15.56
CA ALA A 52 0.77 1.87 15.45
C ALA A 52 0.63 2.61 14.11
N THR A 53 1.72 3.16 13.58
CA THR A 53 1.74 3.77 12.25
C THR A 53 1.50 2.72 11.17
N CYS A 54 2.13 1.55 11.24
CA CYS A 54 1.87 0.44 10.32
C CYS A 54 0.40 -0.01 10.37
N ASP A 55 -0.22 -0.07 11.54
CA ASP A 55 -1.63 -0.46 11.70
C ASP A 55 -2.58 0.57 11.06
N ILE A 56 -2.32 1.87 11.24
CA ILE A 56 -3.11 2.93 10.60
C ILE A 56 -2.97 2.86 9.07
N VAL A 57 -1.74 2.73 8.58
CA VAL A 57 -1.47 2.62 7.13
C VAL A 57 -2.13 1.36 6.56
N ALA A 58 -2.04 0.22 7.25
CA ALA A 58 -2.67 -1.02 6.82
C ALA A 58 -4.19 -0.89 6.74
N THR A 59 -4.82 -0.20 7.70
CA THR A 59 -6.27 0.04 7.72
C THR A 59 -6.71 0.85 6.50
N GLU A 60 -5.99 1.91 6.15
CA GLU A 60 -6.38 2.75 5.02
C GLU A 60 -6.15 2.05 3.67
N VAL A 61 -5.05 1.29 3.54
CA VAL A 61 -4.82 0.43 2.37
C VAL A 61 -5.92 -0.62 2.25
N GLU A 62 -6.30 -1.25 3.35
CA GLU A 62 -7.39 -2.22 3.41
C GLU A 62 -8.73 -1.62 2.93
N ASN A 63 -9.04 -0.38 3.34
CA ASN A 63 -10.25 0.32 2.91
C ASN A 63 -10.29 0.53 1.38
N ILE A 64 -9.17 0.92 0.77
CA ILE A 64 -9.08 1.10 -0.69
C ILE A 64 -9.33 -0.21 -1.43
N TRP A 65 -8.71 -1.30 -0.97
CA TRP A 65 -8.87 -2.61 -1.60
C TRP A 65 -10.28 -3.20 -1.41
N LYS A 66 -10.91 -2.96 -0.25
CA LYS A 66 -12.31 -3.32 0.00
C LYS A 66 -13.27 -2.56 -0.91
N ARG A 67 -13.00 -1.28 -1.18
CA ARG A 67 -13.79 -0.47 -2.13
C ARG A 67 -13.70 -1.00 -3.56
N ALA A 68 -12.58 -1.61 -3.92
CA ALA A 68 -12.41 -2.33 -5.18
C ALA A 68 -13.08 -3.73 -5.18
N SER A 69 -13.77 -4.12 -4.12
CA SER A 69 -14.44 -5.42 -3.99
C SER A 69 -13.49 -6.63 -4.17
N LEU A 70 -12.21 -6.47 -3.83
CA LEU A 70 -11.19 -7.50 -3.97
C LEU A 70 -10.97 -8.26 -2.66
N PRO A 71 -10.91 -9.60 -2.67
CA PRO A 71 -10.47 -10.37 -1.51
C PRO A 71 -9.00 -10.07 -1.21
N ILE A 72 -8.70 -9.76 0.04
CA ILE A 72 -7.36 -9.40 0.51
C ILE A 72 -6.80 -10.42 1.50
N VAL A 73 -5.50 -10.35 1.75
CA VAL A 73 -4.84 -11.09 2.84
C VAL A 73 -5.25 -10.56 4.21
N GLN A 74 -4.91 -11.30 5.27
CA GLN A 74 -5.19 -10.90 6.65
C GLN A 74 -4.46 -9.60 7.03
N HIS A 75 -5.06 -8.81 7.92
CA HIS A 75 -4.52 -7.53 8.40
C HIS A 75 -3.08 -7.63 8.91
N LYS A 76 -2.79 -8.62 9.75
CA LYS A 76 -1.44 -8.88 10.27
C LYS A 76 -0.38 -9.07 9.17
N THR A 77 -0.77 -9.66 8.03
CA THR A 77 0.11 -9.85 6.88
C THR A 77 0.42 -8.52 6.20
N MET A 78 -0.56 -7.63 6.08
CA MET A 78 -0.38 -6.28 5.52
C MET A 78 0.56 -5.45 6.39
N VAL A 79 0.31 -5.43 7.70
CA VAL A 79 1.14 -4.76 8.71
C VAL A 79 2.60 -5.27 8.64
N SER A 80 2.79 -6.59 8.59
CA SER A 80 4.13 -7.19 8.49
C SER A 80 4.84 -6.79 7.19
N LYS A 81 4.09 -6.72 6.09
CA LYS A 81 4.60 -6.30 4.78
C LYS A 81 5.01 -4.82 4.76
N ILE A 82 4.20 -3.95 5.36
CA ILE A 82 4.52 -2.51 5.51
C ILE A 82 5.79 -2.35 6.37
N ARG A 83 5.83 -3.01 7.53
CA ARG A 83 7.00 -2.97 8.44
C ARG A 83 8.27 -3.44 7.75
N SER A 84 8.23 -4.58 7.05
CA SER A 84 9.38 -5.11 6.31
C SER A 84 9.91 -4.12 5.27
N TYR A 85 9.00 -3.44 4.55
CA TYR A 85 9.41 -2.46 3.55
C TYR A 85 9.93 -1.16 4.18
N HIS A 86 9.34 -0.71 5.28
CA HIS A 86 9.85 0.40 6.09
C HIS A 86 11.27 0.11 6.61
N ASP A 87 11.56 -1.11 7.06
CA ASP A 87 12.91 -1.49 7.49
C ASP A 87 13.94 -1.42 6.35
N LYS A 88 13.57 -1.85 5.14
CA LYS A 88 14.41 -1.70 3.94
C LYS A 88 14.70 -0.23 3.65
N HIS A 89 13.66 0.61 3.69
CA HIS A 89 13.80 2.07 3.51
C HIS A 89 14.72 2.68 4.57
N ARG A 90 14.55 2.31 5.84
CA ARG A 90 15.37 2.80 6.96
C ARG A 90 16.85 2.44 6.80
N VAL A 91 17.16 1.22 6.33
CA VAL A 91 18.54 0.81 6.05
C VAL A 91 19.17 1.68 4.96
N LEU A 92 18.43 1.96 3.88
CA LEU A 92 18.90 2.83 2.79
C LEU A 92 19.11 4.28 3.25
N LEU A 93 18.22 4.77 4.12
CA LEU A 93 18.32 6.13 4.65
C LEU A 93 19.53 6.31 5.56
N LYS A 94 19.84 5.32 6.41
CA LYS A 94 21.00 5.34 7.32
C LYS A 94 22.33 5.48 6.58
N SER A 95 22.47 4.85 5.41
CA SER A 95 23.69 4.90 4.59
C SER A 95 23.73 6.05 3.59
N TYR A 96 22.64 6.81 3.43
CA TYR A 96 22.51 7.85 2.41
C TYR A 96 23.66 8.87 2.43
N GLN A 97 23.90 9.52 3.57
CA GLN A 97 24.92 10.58 3.64
C GLN A 97 26.35 10.07 3.39
N LYS A 98 26.67 8.84 3.81
CA LYS A 98 28.01 8.26 3.72
C LYS A 98 28.29 7.60 2.38
N SER A 99 27.25 7.18 1.67
CA SER A 99 27.39 6.30 0.50
C SER A 99 26.68 6.83 -0.74
N LYS A 100 26.13 8.06 -0.73
CA LYS A 100 25.44 8.66 -1.89
C LYS A 100 26.26 8.65 -3.18
N ASP A 101 27.59 8.74 -3.08
CA ASP A 101 28.49 8.78 -4.23
C ASP A 101 29.03 7.40 -4.61
N ASN A 102 28.73 6.35 -3.81
CA ASN A 102 29.14 4.98 -4.08
C ASN A 102 28.23 4.33 -5.13
N GLU A 103 28.81 3.76 -6.20
CA GLU A 103 28.05 3.17 -7.31
C GLU A 103 27.16 1.99 -6.89
N ASN A 104 27.63 1.10 -5.99
CA ASN A 104 26.81 0.00 -5.49
C ASN A 104 25.60 0.52 -4.69
N TYR A 105 25.76 1.63 -3.95
CA TYR A 105 24.66 2.28 -3.26
C TYR A 105 23.68 2.92 -4.24
N LYS A 106 24.17 3.63 -5.27
CA LYS A 106 23.32 4.21 -6.32
C LYS A 106 22.48 3.14 -7.02
N GLN A 107 23.07 2.01 -7.38
CA GLN A 107 22.34 0.88 -7.99
C GLN A 107 21.29 0.31 -7.04
N LYS A 108 21.60 0.14 -5.74
CA LYS A 108 20.63 -0.30 -4.73
C LYS A 108 19.48 0.70 -4.57
N LEU A 109 19.79 2.00 -4.54
CA LEU A 109 18.79 3.05 -4.43
C LEU A 109 17.90 3.12 -5.67
N GLN A 110 18.48 2.98 -6.86
CA GLN A 110 17.74 2.96 -8.13
C GLN A 110 16.79 1.76 -8.18
N LYS A 111 17.29 0.56 -7.87
CA LYS A 111 16.46 -0.64 -7.76
C LYS A 111 15.32 -0.46 -6.75
N PHE A 112 15.61 0.13 -5.60
CA PHE A 112 14.58 0.40 -4.60
C PHE A 112 13.49 1.36 -5.10
N LYS A 113 13.88 2.38 -5.88
CA LYS A 113 12.94 3.31 -6.54
C LYS A 113 12.10 2.61 -7.62
N GLU A 114 12.67 1.70 -8.38
CA GLU A 114 11.91 0.90 -9.36
C GLU A 114 10.92 -0.04 -8.66
N ASP A 115 11.39 -0.75 -7.62
CA ASP A 115 10.58 -1.66 -6.84
C ASP A 115 9.43 -0.93 -6.08
N CYS A 116 9.57 0.37 -5.81
CA CYS A 116 8.54 1.12 -5.09
C CYS A 116 7.32 1.48 -5.96
N GLU A 117 7.49 1.58 -7.28
CA GLU A 117 6.40 1.89 -8.21
C GLU A 117 5.51 0.68 -8.51
N VAL A 118 5.91 -0.51 -8.04
CA VAL A 118 5.10 -1.74 -8.16
C VAL A 118 3.87 -1.68 -7.23
N LEU A 119 2.77 -2.29 -7.67
CA LEU A 119 1.55 -2.46 -6.89
C LEU A 119 1.85 -3.05 -5.50
N PHE A 120 1.30 -2.44 -4.45
CA PHE A 120 1.29 -3.01 -3.10
C PHE A 120 0.27 -4.16 -3.04
N ASP A 121 0.57 -5.28 -3.71
CA ASP A 121 -0.42 -6.32 -3.97
C ASP A 121 -0.73 -7.13 -2.69
N ILE A 122 -1.91 -6.87 -2.13
CA ILE A 122 -2.48 -7.56 -0.97
C ILE A 122 -3.66 -8.48 -1.35
N ALA A 123 -3.89 -8.73 -2.64
CA ALA A 123 -4.91 -9.68 -3.07
C ALA A 123 -4.68 -11.07 -2.45
N SER A 124 -5.75 -11.71 -1.99
CA SER A 124 -5.72 -13.06 -1.41
C SER A 124 -5.36 -14.14 -2.44
N CYS A 125 -5.64 -13.88 -3.71
CA CYS A 125 -5.34 -14.75 -4.85
C CYS A 125 -4.33 -14.10 -5.80
N LYS A 126 -3.31 -14.87 -6.20
CA LYS A 126 -2.24 -14.46 -7.12
C LYS A 126 -2.33 -15.14 -8.50
N CYS A 127 -3.39 -15.90 -8.77
CA CYS A 127 -3.59 -16.55 -10.06
C CYS A 127 -3.76 -15.52 -11.18
N LYS A 128 -3.19 -15.82 -12.36
CA LYS A 128 -3.31 -14.98 -13.56
C LYS A 128 -4.57 -15.28 -14.38
N SER A 129 -5.07 -16.51 -14.28
CA SER A 129 -6.27 -16.95 -14.98
C SER A 129 -7.32 -17.43 -13.98
N LEU A 130 -8.57 -17.05 -14.23
CA LEU A 130 -9.73 -17.56 -13.50
C LEU A 130 -9.98 -19.04 -13.76
N SER A 131 -9.67 -19.54 -14.98
CA SER A 131 -9.97 -20.92 -15.37
C SER A 131 -9.10 -21.95 -14.67
N THR A 132 -7.87 -21.58 -14.32
CA THR A 132 -6.90 -22.46 -13.64
C THR A 132 -6.79 -22.17 -12.14
N CYS A 133 -7.59 -21.23 -11.63
CA CYS A 133 -7.54 -20.84 -10.22
C CYS A 133 -8.21 -21.91 -9.34
N SER A 134 -7.43 -22.51 -8.44
CA SER A 134 -7.89 -23.49 -7.44
C SER A 134 -8.03 -22.89 -6.03
N CYS A 135 -7.87 -21.57 -5.86
CA CYS A 135 -8.02 -20.93 -4.55
C CYS A 135 -9.42 -21.16 -3.96
N GLU A 136 -9.54 -21.11 -2.63
CA GLU A 136 -10.84 -21.14 -1.96
C GLU A 136 -11.77 -20.03 -2.46
N LYS A 137 -13.07 -20.31 -2.52
CA LYS A 137 -14.08 -19.41 -3.11
C LYS A 137 -14.06 -18.01 -2.51
N THR A 138 -13.84 -17.88 -1.20
CA THR A 138 -13.75 -16.60 -0.47
C THR A 138 -12.48 -15.81 -0.79
N ARG A 139 -11.45 -16.47 -1.33
CA ARG A 139 -10.15 -15.88 -1.67
C ARG A 139 -9.99 -15.61 -3.17
N LYS A 140 -10.83 -16.20 -4.02
CA LYS A 140 -10.82 -16.00 -5.47
C LYS A 140 -11.25 -14.60 -5.84
N ILE A 141 -10.54 -14.01 -6.80
CA ILE A 141 -10.92 -12.72 -7.39
C ILE A 141 -12.26 -12.87 -8.12
N PRO A 142 -13.27 -12.03 -7.85
CA PRO A 142 -14.52 -12.02 -8.60
C PRO A 142 -14.27 -11.83 -10.10
N LYS A 143 -15.08 -12.46 -10.95
CA LYS A 143 -14.93 -12.37 -12.41
C LYS A 143 -14.99 -10.92 -12.90
N GLN A 144 -15.87 -10.12 -12.31
CA GLN A 144 -16.07 -8.71 -12.63
C GLN A 144 -14.83 -7.85 -12.33
N GLU A 145 -14.10 -8.18 -11.27
CA GLU A 145 -12.94 -7.39 -10.80
C GLU A 145 -11.60 -7.94 -11.32
N HIS A 146 -11.62 -9.04 -12.07
CA HIS A 146 -10.40 -9.71 -12.52
C HIS A 146 -9.62 -8.86 -13.53
N GLU A 147 -10.30 -8.22 -14.48
CA GLU A 147 -9.68 -7.34 -15.46
C GLU A 147 -9.06 -6.12 -14.78
N PHE A 148 -9.79 -5.49 -13.85
CA PHE A 148 -9.27 -4.41 -13.02
C PHE A 148 -7.99 -4.81 -12.28
N LEU A 149 -7.98 -5.96 -11.58
CA LEU A 149 -6.78 -6.38 -10.85
C LEU A 149 -5.60 -6.68 -11.78
N LEU A 150 -5.84 -7.24 -12.98
CA LEU A 150 -4.77 -7.47 -13.95
C LEU A 150 -4.19 -6.16 -14.48
N ASP A 151 -5.04 -5.19 -14.82
CA ASP A 151 -4.60 -3.83 -15.18
C ASP A 151 -3.76 -3.22 -14.06
N GLN A 152 -4.25 -3.26 -12.81
CA GLN A 152 -3.55 -2.67 -11.66
C GLN A 152 -2.21 -3.38 -11.33
N ARG A 153 -2.03 -4.64 -11.72
CA ARG A 153 -0.76 -5.37 -11.64
C ARG A 153 0.19 -5.05 -12.79
N GLY A 154 -0.31 -4.48 -13.88
CA GLY A 154 0.43 -4.12 -15.09
C GLY A 154 0.46 -2.61 -15.29
N GLU A 155 -0.28 -2.13 -16.30
CA GLU A 155 -0.22 -0.73 -16.79
C GLU A 155 -0.93 0.28 -15.90
N ARG A 156 -1.82 -0.16 -15.01
CA ARG A 156 -2.49 0.65 -13.97
C ARG A 156 -3.32 1.81 -14.54
N ARG A 157 -4.04 1.58 -15.64
CA ARG A 157 -4.86 2.59 -16.33
C ARG A 157 -6.27 2.69 -15.79
N MET A 158 -6.80 1.61 -15.23
CA MET A 158 -8.16 1.57 -14.70
C MET A 158 -8.25 2.26 -13.33
N MET A 159 -9.43 2.78 -13.03
CA MET A 159 -9.74 3.40 -11.75
C MET A 159 -10.92 2.70 -11.08
N ILE A 160 -10.92 2.70 -9.75
CA ILE A 160 -12.04 2.28 -8.92
C ILE A 160 -13.21 3.22 -9.22
N GLY A 161 -14.26 2.69 -9.85
CA GLY A 161 -15.48 3.44 -10.13
C GLY A 161 -16.26 3.77 -8.86
N SER A 162 -17.18 4.74 -8.97
CA SER A 162 -18.19 4.98 -7.95
C SER A 162 -19.01 3.70 -7.75
N LEU A 163 -19.03 3.14 -6.54
CA LEU A 163 -19.90 2.01 -6.21
C LEU A 163 -21.35 2.41 -6.52
N ASP A 164 -21.98 1.70 -7.45
CA ASP A 164 -23.41 1.86 -7.68
C ASP A 164 -24.13 1.40 -6.40
N LYS A 165 -24.73 2.35 -5.65
CA LYS A 165 -25.32 2.11 -4.33
C LYS A 165 -26.28 0.92 -4.33
N LYS A 166 -26.95 0.65 -5.46
CA LYS A 166 -27.87 -0.48 -5.61
C LYS A 166 -27.18 -1.84 -5.55
N VAL A 167 -25.97 -1.98 -6.08
CA VAL A 167 -25.21 -3.24 -6.09
C VAL A 167 -24.66 -3.55 -4.69
N THR A 168 -24.16 -2.54 -3.98
CA THR A 168 -23.66 -2.70 -2.60
C THR A 168 -24.75 -3.16 -1.64
N LEU A 169 -25.94 -2.54 -1.70
CA LEU A 169 -27.10 -2.95 -0.90
C LEU A 169 -27.55 -4.39 -1.19
N LYS A 170 -27.49 -4.80 -2.47
CA LYS A 170 -27.84 -6.16 -2.86
C LYS A 170 -26.83 -7.20 -2.36
N ASN A 171 -25.54 -6.88 -2.37
CA ASN A 171 -24.49 -7.77 -1.89
C ASN A 171 -24.49 -7.91 -0.36
N MET A 172 -24.76 -6.83 0.38
CA MET A 172 -24.93 -6.86 1.85
C MET A 172 -26.14 -7.72 2.25
N ALA A 173 -27.27 -7.56 1.56
CA ALA A 173 -28.46 -8.38 1.80
C ALA A 173 -28.27 -9.88 1.47
N LEU A 174 -27.26 -10.24 0.66
CA LEU A 174 -26.92 -11.62 0.34
C LEU A 174 -25.91 -12.24 1.30
N SER A 175 -25.06 -11.43 1.96
CA SER A 175 -24.16 -11.90 3.01
C SER A 175 -24.88 -12.19 4.33
N ASP A 176 -25.98 -11.49 4.63
CA ASP A 176 -26.75 -11.66 5.86
C ASP A 176 -27.74 -12.85 5.82
N ARG A 177 -27.80 -13.57 4.70
CA ARG A 177 -28.67 -14.76 4.51
C ARG A 177 -27.90 -16.09 4.60
N LYS A 178 -26.72 -16.10 5.23
CA LYS A 178 -25.90 -17.30 5.43
C LYS A 178 -25.57 -17.54 6.88
#